data_AF-A0A6J7GDP7-F1
#
_entry.id   AF-A0A6J7GDP7-F1
#
_cell.length_a   1.000
_cell.length_b   1.000
_cell.length_c   1.000
_cell.angle_alpha   90.00
_cell.angle_beta   90.00
_cell.angle_gamma   90.00
#
_symmetry.space_group_name_H-M   'P 1'
#
loop_
_entity.id
_entity.type
_entity.pdbx_description
1 polymer ?
#
loop_
_entity_poly.entity_id
_entity_poly.type
_entity_poly.pdbx_seq_one_letter_code
_entity_poly.pdbx_strand_id
1 'polypeptide(L)'
;MNFSVERQVAAARWINVLALLALLGVLAGSLHLQFGVGEQPCPLCLVQRSGMIGLAVGPVLNLLWGIKARNYAISILAGCVGAAGSVRQVFLHIANPADPGYGPEVFGMHLYTWAFVTFAVGVVGCAVLLLWNTPIVSGDQGVCNEPGRFRALTYAVVTWIFLDVVLIAVSTIPECGLGMCPDDPTNIAGLDDVGGWLLIAAMGVISAVAGAFLDRRQSRNSH
;
A
#
# COMPACT_ATOMS: atom_id res chain seq x y z
N MET A 1 -13.01 -26.41 20.93
CA MET A 1 -11.71 -25.88 20.42
C MET A 1 -11.87 -24.90 19.24
N ASN A 2 -12.90 -25.03 18.39
CA ASN A 2 -13.12 -24.20 17.20
C ASN A 2 -13.23 -22.68 17.46
N PHE A 3 -13.89 -22.27 18.55
CA PHE A 3 -14.07 -20.85 18.89
C PHE A 3 -12.76 -20.09 19.15
N SER A 4 -11.66 -20.79 19.45
CA SER A 4 -10.34 -20.18 19.62
C SER A 4 -9.61 -20.02 18.28
N VAL A 5 -9.83 -20.92 17.33
CA VAL A 5 -9.22 -20.89 16.00
C VAL A 5 -9.88 -19.82 15.14
N GLU A 6 -11.22 -19.78 15.12
CA GLU A 6 -11.99 -18.76 14.40
C GLU A 6 -11.62 -17.34 14.85
N ARG A 7 -11.46 -17.13 16.17
CA ARG A 7 -11.02 -15.84 16.71
C ARG A 7 -9.60 -15.47 16.29
N GLN A 8 -8.67 -16.43 16.22
CA GLN A 8 -7.30 -16.18 15.76
C GLN A 8 -7.27 -15.86 14.25
N VAL A 9 -8.04 -16.58 13.43
CA VAL A 9 -8.18 -16.28 12.00
C VAL A 9 -8.79 -14.90 11.79
N ALA A 10 -9.86 -14.56 12.51
CA ALA A 10 -10.46 -13.24 12.46
C ALA A 10 -9.46 -12.13 12.86
N ALA A 11 -8.69 -12.34 13.94
CA ALA A 11 -7.65 -11.40 14.36
C ALA A 11 -6.59 -11.21 13.27
N ALA A 12 -6.09 -12.30 12.66
CA ALA A 12 -5.12 -12.21 11.57
C ALA A 12 -5.70 -11.51 10.34
N ARG A 13 -6.96 -11.77 9.96
CA ARG A 13 -7.65 -11.04 8.88
C ARG A 13 -7.75 -9.54 9.20
N TRP A 14 -8.11 -9.15 10.42
CA TRP A 14 -8.13 -7.75 10.84
C TRP A 14 -6.76 -7.10 10.78
N ILE A 15 -5.70 -7.79 11.23
CA ILE A 15 -4.32 -7.27 11.13
C ILE A 15 -3.94 -7.04 9.67
N ASN A 16 -4.26 -7.96 8.75
CA ASN A 16 -4.00 -7.75 7.32
C ASN A 16 -4.75 -6.53 6.78
N VAL A 17 -6.04 -6.34 7.12
CA VAL A 17 -6.81 -5.15 6.70
C VAL A 17 -6.21 -3.87 7.26
N LEU A 18 -5.86 -3.84 8.55
CA LEU A 18 -5.25 -2.67 9.18
C LEU A 18 -3.89 -2.34 8.58
N ALA A 19 -3.07 -3.35 8.27
CA ALA A 19 -1.81 -3.16 7.57
C ALA A 19 -2.02 -2.55 6.18
N LEU A 20 -3.01 -3.02 5.42
CA LEU A 20 -3.36 -2.44 4.12
C LEU A 20 -3.88 -1.00 4.24
N LEU A 21 -4.71 -0.70 5.23
CA LEU A 21 -5.18 0.67 5.49
C LEU A 21 -4.03 1.61 5.88
N ALA A 22 -3.06 1.12 6.66
CA ALA A 22 -1.86 1.89 6.98
C ALA A 22 -1.02 2.18 5.72
N LEU A 23 -0.82 1.18 4.84
CA LEU A 23 -0.13 1.37 3.56
C LEU A 23 -0.88 2.33 2.64
N LEU A 24 -2.21 2.24 2.58
CA LEU A 24 -3.05 3.19 1.85
C LEU A 24 -2.90 4.61 2.41
N GLY A 25 -2.78 4.78 3.72
CA GLY A 25 -2.51 6.10 4.31
C GLY A 25 -1.19 6.70 3.84
N VAL A 26 -0.12 5.88 3.79
CA VAL A 26 1.20 6.33 3.30
C VAL A 26 1.15 6.64 1.80
N LEU A 27 0.52 5.78 1.00
CA LEU A 27 0.34 6.01 -0.45
C LEU A 27 -0.52 7.24 -0.74
N ALA A 28 -1.59 7.44 0.03
CA ALA A 28 -2.44 8.63 -0.06
C ALA A 28 -1.65 9.90 0.23
N GLY A 29 -0.84 9.92 1.30
CA GLY A 29 0.05 11.06 1.58
C GLY A 29 1.03 11.32 0.44
N SER A 30 1.63 10.25 -0.12
CA SER A 30 2.51 10.36 -1.28
C SER A 30 1.80 10.88 -2.54
N LEU A 31 0.56 10.47 -2.79
CA LEU A 31 -0.24 10.94 -3.93
C LEU A 31 -0.69 12.39 -3.74
N HIS A 32 -0.97 12.79 -2.50
CA HIS A 32 -1.29 14.17 -2.15
C HIS A 32 -0.12 15.11 -2.46
N LEU A 33 1.11 14.71 -2.16
CA LEU A 33 2.28 15.52 -2.51
C LEU A 33 2.46 15.69 -4.02
N GLN A 34 2.22 14.61 -4.79
CA GLN A 34 2.29 14.67 -6.24
C GLN A 34 1.20 15.55 -6.85
N PHE A 35 -0.06 15.28 -6.51
CA PHE A 35 -1.20 15.91 -7.16
C PHE A 35 -1.65 17.20 -6.50
N GLY A 36 -1.50 17.35 -5.19
CA GLY A 36 -1.89 18.56 -4.46
C GLY A 36 -0.79 19.61 -4.46
N VAL A 37 0.37 19.25 -3.92
CA VAL A 37 1.54 20.15 -3.80
C VAL A 37 2.26 20.33 -5.15
N GLY A 38 2.13 19.38 -6.08
CA GLY A 38 2.77 19.45 -7.39
C GLY A 38 4.23 18.99 -7.39
N GLU A 39 4.62 18.21 -6.38
CA GLU A 39 5.96 17.65 -6.27
C GLU A 39 6.10 16.46 -7.22
N GLN A 40 6.90 16.63 -8.27
CA GLN A 40 7.08 15.58 -9.28
C GLN A 40 7.76 14.35 -8.66
N PRO A 41 7.43 13.13 -9.12
CA PRO A 41 8.03 11.93 -8.56
C PRO A 41 9.46 11.72 -9.06
N CYS A 42 10.38 11.51 -8.12
CA CYS A 42 11.74 11.06 -8.43
C CYS A 42 11.76 9.57 -8.83
N PRO A 43 12.76 9.08 -9.60
CA PRO A 43 12.85 7.68 -10.02
C PRO A 43 12.84 6.71 -8.83
N LEU A 44 13.56 7.05 -7.75
CA LEU A 44 13.60 6.24 -6.53
C LEU A 44 12.25 6.24 -5.79
N CYS A 45 11.51 7.34 -5.85
CA CYS A 45 10.19 7.49 -5.25
C CYS A 45 9.19 6.52 -5.92
N LEU A 46 9.28 6.34 -7.24
CA LEU A 46 8.47 5.36 -7.97
C LEU A 46 8.83 3.91 -7.58
N VAL A 47 10.11 3.62 -7.37
CA VAL A 47 10.55 2.31 -6.86
C VAL A 47 9.98 2.05 -5.46
N GLN A 48 9.97 3.06 -4.58
CA GLN A 48 9.38 2.95 -3.25
C GLN A 48 7.87 2.74 -3.32
N ARG A 49 7.13 3.49 -4.13
CA ARG A 49 5.68 3.28 -4.32
C ARG A 49 5.37 1.88 -4.85
N SER A 50 6.13 1.42 -5.84
CA SER A 50 6.03 0.07 -6.40
C SER A 50 6.36 -1.01 -5.35
N GLY A 51 7.35 -0.75 -4.49
CA GLY A 51 7.68 -1.59 -3.36
C GLY A 51 6.54 -1.68 -2.34
N MET A 52 5.89 -0.57 -2.00
CA MET A 52 4.75 -0.55 -1.08
C MET A 52 3.53 -1.29 -1.66
N ILE A 53 3.27 -1.12 -2.97
CA ILE A 53 2.27 -1.91 -3.69
C ILE A 53 2.61 -3.40 -3.61
N GLY A 54 3.86 -3.78 -3.87
CA GLY A 54 4.33 -5.15 -3.75
C GLY A 54 4.20 -5.72 -2.32
N LEU A 55 4.48 -4.90 -1.30
CA LEU A 55 4.31 -5.24 0.11
C LEU A 55 2.83 -5.49 0.45
N ALA A 56 1.89 -4.78 -0.19
CA ALA A 56 0.46 -4.96 -0.02
C ALA A 56 -0.09 -6.26 -0.66
N VAL A 57 0.59 -6.83 -1.66
CA VAL A 57 0.11 -8.00 -2.41
C VAL A 57 -0.18 -9.18 -1.47
N GLY A 58 0.75 -9.57 -0.59
CA GLY A 58 0.57 -10.71 0.31
C GLY A 58 -0.68 -10.62 1.20
N PRO A 59 -0.86 -9.52 1.98
CA PRO A 59 -2.09 -9.30 2.74
C PRO A 59 -3.37 -9.31 1.89
N VAL A 60 -3.34 -8.75 0.67
CA VAL A 60 -4.47 -8.83 -0.26
C VAL A 60 -4.78 -10.28 -0.63
N LEU A 61 -3.76 -11.06 -1.02
CA LEU A 61 -3.92 -12.48 -1.35
C LEU A 61 -4.46 -13.27 -0.15
N ASN A 62 -3.98 -12.96 1.05
CA ASN A 62 -4.41 -13.60 2.30
C ASN A 62 -5.89 -13.32 2.61
N LEU A 63 -6.35 -12.09 2.39
CA LEU A 63 -7.75 -11.74 2.63
C LEU A 63 -8.67 -12.39 1.59
N LEU A 64 -8.30 -12.35 0.30
CA LEU A 64 -9.14 -12.86 -0.77
C LEU A 64 -9.19 -14.39 -0.83
N TRP A 65 -8.03 -15.06 -0.69
CA TRP A 65 -7.86 -16.49 -0.95
C TRP A 65 -7.32 -17.29 0.25
N GLY A 66 -7.34 -16.68 1.43
CA GLY A 66 -6.98 -17.31 2.69
C GLY A 66 -5.52 -17.14 3.08
N ILE A 67 -5.29 -17.14 4.40
CA ILE A 67 -3.98 -16.89 5.01
C ILE A 67 -2.98 -18.01 4.69
N LYS A 68 -1.90 -17.68 3.97
CA LYS A 68 -0.84 -18.62 3.57
C LYS A 68 0.53 -17.99 3.75
N ALA A 69 1.49 -18.78 4.24
CA ALA A 69 2.87 -18.33 4.44
C ALA A 69 3.52 -17.78 3.15
N ARG A 70 3.26 -18.41 2.00
CA ARG A 70 3.78 -17.96 0.70
C ARG A 70 3.39 -16.53 0.36
N ASN A 71 2.17 -16.10 0.73
CA ASN A 71 1.69 -14.76 0.43
C ASN A 71 2.50 -13.72 1.22
N TYR A 72 2.80 -13.98 2.49
CA TYR A 72 3.69 -13.13 3.30
C TYR A 72 5.13 -13.12 2.78
N ALA A 73 5.63 -14.25 2.25
CA ALA A 73 6.96 -14.28 1.65
C ALA A 73 7.09 -13.33 0.45
N ILE A 74 6.06 -13.24 -0.40
CA ILE A 74 6.03 -12.28 -1.52
C ILE A 74 6.11 -10.84 -1.00
N SER A 75 5.32 -10.51 0.03
CA SER A 75 5.37 -9.19 0.68
C SER A 75 6.73 -8.87 1.28
N ILE A 76 7.38 -9.83 1.94
CA ILE A 76 8.72 -9.65 2.52
C ILE A 76 9.73 -9.36 1.42
N LEU A 77 9.72 -10.13 0.32
CA LEU A 77 10.63 -9.92 -0.79
C LEU A 77 10.44 -8.53 -1.42
N ALA A 78 9.20 -8.12 -1.67
CA ALA A 78 8.90 -6.78 -2.17
C ALA A 78 9.32 -5.68 -1.19
N GLY A 79 9.09 -5.89 0.11
CA GLY A 79 9.50 -4.99 1.17
C GLY A 79 11.02 -4.81 1.25
N CYS A 80 11.80 -5.88 1.07
CA CYS A 80 13.26 -5.80 0.99
C CYS A 80 13.75 -4.99 -0.22
N VAL A 81 13.12 -5.16 -1.39
CA VAL A 81 13.45 -4.37 -2.59
C VAL A 81 13.12 -2.89 -2.37
N GLY A 82 11.94 -2.59 -1.83
CA GLY A 82 11.53 -1.23 -1.49
C GLY A 82 12.47 -0.58 -0.46
N ALA A 83 12.82 -1.32 0.60
CA ALA A 83 13.77 -0.87 1.62
C ALA A 83 15.15 -0.57 1.04
N ALA A 84 15.65 -1.41 0.12
CA ALA A 84 16.92 -1.15 -0.57
C ALA A 84 16.87 0.15 -1.39
N GLY A 85 15.75 0.42 -2.05
CA GLY A 85 15.50 1.70 -2.74
C GLY A 85 15.52 2.90 -1.79
N SER A 86 14.85 2.80 -0.63
CA SER A 86 14.87 3.85 0.40
C SER A 86 16.26 4.08 1.00
N VAL A 87 16.98 3.00 1.34
CA VAL A 87 18.35 3.08 1.88
C VAL A 87 19.29 3.75 0.88
N ARG A 88 19.14 3.45 -0.42
CA ARG A 88 19.91 4.15 -1.46
C ARG A 88 19.63 5.65 -1.45
N GLN A 89 18.37 6.08 -1.31
CA GLN A 89 18.04 7.50 -1.24
C GLN A 89 18.67 8.17 -0.02
N VAL A 90 18.56 7.52 1.14
CA VAL A 90 19.16 7.99 2.40
C VAL A 90 20.66 8.20 2.22
N PHE A 91 21.36 7.23 1.63
CA PHE A 91 22.82 7.34 1.43
C PHE A 91 23.22 8.43 0.44
N LEU A 92 22.41 8.69 -0.61
CA LEU A 92 22.70 9.76 -1.55
C LEU A 92 22.67 11.14 -0.88
N HIS A 93 21.68 11.39 -0.02
CA HIS A 93 21.57 12.67 0.67
C HIS A 93 22.50 12.81 1.87
N ILE A 94 22.82 11.72 2.59
CA ILE A 94 23.85 11.77 3.65
C ILE A 94 25.24 12.05 3.07
N ALA A 95 25.53 11.60 1.85
CA ALA A 95 26.83 11.79 1.22
C ALA A 95 27.15 13.26 0.86
N ASN A 96 26.14 14.13 0.76
CA ASN A 96 26.32 15.54 0.46
C ASN A 96 25.78 16.42 1.61
N PRO A 97 26.63 16.87 2.55
CA PRO A 97 26.21 17.65 3.72
C PRO A 97 25.60 19.03 3.39
N ALA A 98 25.79 19.52 2.16
CA ALA A 98 25.22 20.78 1.68
C ALA A 98 23.88 20.57 0.95
N ASP A 99 23.41 19.33 0.83
CA ASP A 99 22.14 18.98 0.21
C ASP A 99 20.98 19.26 1.19
N PRO A 100 19.99 20.11 0.84
CA PRO A 100 18.81 20.31 1.66
C PRO A 100 17.90 19.06 1.74
N GLY A 101 18.19 18.01 0.96
CA GLY A 101 17.41 16.78 0.90
C GLY A 101 16.21 16.89 -0.03
N TYR A 102 15.76 15.74 -0.55
CA TYR A 102 14.60 15.68 -1.44
C TYR A 102 13.28 15.56 -0.66
N GLY A 103 12.37 16.49 -0.94
CA GLY A 103 10.99 16.49 -0.47
C GLY A 103 10.78 16.91 0.99
N PRO A 104 9.50 17.07 1.40
CA PRO A 104 9.16 17.67 2.68
C PRO A 104 9.53 16.76 3.86
N GLU A 105 9.83 17.40 4.99
CA GLU A 105 10.09 16.70 6.24
C GLU A 105 8.81 16.51 7.05
N VAL A 106 8.61 15.30 7.56
CA VAL A 106 7.52 14.97 8.48
C VAL A 106 8.17 14.56 9.80
N PHE A 107 7.85 15.26 10.88
CA PHE A 107 8.50 15.10 12.20
C PHE A 107 10.04 15.22 12.15
N GLY A 108 10.58 16.07 11.27
CA GLY A 108 12.02 16.30 11.12
C GLY A 108 12.78 15.16 10.41
N MET A 109 12.06 14.26 9.73
CA MET A 109 12.66 13.25 8.85
C MET A 109 12.05 13.35 7.45
N HIS A 110 12.89 13.27 6.42
CA HIS A 110 12.42 13.23 5.03
C HIS A 110 11.62 11.96 4.74
N LEU A 111 10.76 12.04 3.72
CA LEU A 111 9.84 10.97 3.33
C LEU A 111 10.53 9.66 2.97
N TYR A 112 11.73 9.71 2.39
CA TYR A 112 12.47 8.50 2.04
C TYR A 112 12.93 7.70 3.28
N THR A 113 13.16 8.36 4.42
CA THR A 113 13.42 7.72 5.71
C THR A 113 12.15 7.07 6.26
N TRP A 114 11.01 7.76 6.14
CA TRP A 114 9.71 7.20 6.49
C TRP A 114 9.31 6.00 5.62
N ALA A 115 9.67 6.02 4.33
CA ALA A 115 9.50 4.89 3.44
C ALA A 115 10.31 3.67 3.94
N PHE A 116 11.57 3.86 4.34
CA PHE A 116 12.37 2.80 4.94
C PHE A 116 11.72 2.24 6.22
N VAL A 117 11.25 3.10 7.12
CA VAL A 117 10.55 2.68 8.35
C VAL A 117 9.29 1.87 8.01
N THR A 118 8.52 2.31 7.01
CA THR A 118 7.32 1.60 6.54
C THR A 118 7.65 0.19 6.05
N PHE A 119 8.71 0.04 5.25
CA PHE A 119 9.17 -1.27 4.79
C PHE A 119 9.68 -2.15 5.94
N ALA A 120 10.46 -1.59 6.86
CA ALA A 120 10.97 -2.33 8.01
C ALA A 120 9.83 -2.86 8.89
N VAL A 121 8.85 -2.00 9.21
CA VAL A 121 7.65 -2.40 9.98
C VAL A 121 6.84 -3.44 9.22
N GLY A 122 6.65 -3.28 7.91
CA GLY A 122 5.93 -4.24 7.08
C GLY A 122 6.59 -5.62 7.03
N VAL A 123 7.92 -5.67 6.85
CA VAL A 123 8.71 -6.91 6.82
C VAL A 123 8.67 -7.60 8.19
N VAL A 124 8.91 -6.87 9.27
CA VAL A 124 8.85 -7.41 10.64
C VAL A 124 7.44 -7.88 10.96
N GLY A 125 6.41 -7.11 10.59
CA GLY A 125 5.00 -7.48 10.77
C GLY A 125 4.64 -8.78 10.05
N CYS A 126 5.07 -8.93 8.80
CA CYS A 126 4.89 -10.18 8.05
C CYS A 126 5.64 -11.34 8.73
N ALA A 127 6.87 -11.13 9.21
CA ALA A 127 7.64 -12.13 9.92
C ALA A 127 6.96 -12.57 11.23
N VAL A 128 6.41 -11.63 12.01
CA VAL A 128 5.64 -11.93 13.22
C VAL A 128 4.38 -12.72 12.89
N LEU A 129 3.66 -12.37 11.83
CA LEU A 129 2.48 -13.13 11.38
C LEU A 129 2.83 -14.54 10.91
N LEU A 130 4.02 -14.74 10.33
CA LEU A 130 4.53 -16.07 9.97
C LEU A 130 4.82 -16.95 11.18
N LEU A 131 5.20 -16.37 12.32
CA LEU A 131 5.36 -17.11 13.58
C LEU A 131 4.01 -17.59 14.13
N TRP A 132 2.90 -16.97 13.71
CA TRP A 132 1.56 -17.36 14.12
C TRP A 132 1.04 -18.51 13.27
N ASN A 133 1.26 -19.74 13.74
CA ASN A 133 0.97 -20.93 12.94
C ASN A 133 -0.54 -21.22 12.78
N THR A 134 -1.36 -20.93 13.80
CA THR A 134 -2.79 -21.33 13.83
C THR A 134 -3.59 -20.86 12.61
N PRO A 135 -3.56 -19.58 12.20
CA PRO A 135 -4.31 -19.12 11.03
C PRO A 135 -3.81 -19.68 9.70
N ILE A 136 -2.54 -20.12 9.65
CA ILE A 136 -1.92 -20.69 8.45
C ILE A 136 -2.34 -22.16 8.28
N VAL A 137 -2.34 -22.94 9.36
CA VAL A 137 -2.71 -24.37 9.32
C VAL A 137 -4.21 -24.62 9.36
N SER A 138 -5.02 -23.62 9.77
CA SER A 138 -6.47 -23.76 9.86
C SER A 138 -7.18 -23.93 8.51
N GLY A 139 -6.48 -23.77 7.38
CA GLY A 139 -7.06 -23.94 6.05
C GLY A 139 -8.05 -22.82 5.69
N ASP A 140 -7.76 -21.60 6.11
CA ASP A 140 -8.56 -20.41 5.79
C ASP A 140 -8.79 -20.30 4.28
N GLN A 141 -10.04 -20.03 3.87
CA GLN A 141 -10.44 -19.90 2.47
C GLN A 141 -10.55 -18.42 2.03
N GLY A 142 -10.30 -17.49 2.96
CA GLY A 142 -10.45 -16.06 2.73
C GLY A 142 -11.91 -15.62 2.72
N VAL A 143 -12.13 -14.35 2.40
CA VAL A 143 -13.44 -13.70 2.55
C VAL A 143 -14.35 -13.86 1.35
N CYS A 144 -13.88 -14.35 0.19
CA CYS A 144 -14.67 -14.35 -1.04
C CYS A 144 -16.00 -15.13 -0.91
N ASN A 145 -15.99 -16.21 -0.12
CA ASN A 145 -17.14 -17.10 0.07
C ASN A 145 -17.98 -16.76 1.32
N GLU A 146 -17.56 -15.78 2.13
CA GLU A 146 -18.22 -15.38 3.37
C GLU A 146 -18.91 -14.02 3.18
N PRO A 147 -20.22 -13.97 2.84
CA PRO A 147 -20.91 -12.70 2.68
C PRO A 147 -20.98 -11.93 4.00
N GLY A 148 -20.66 -10.63 3.94
CA GLY A 148 -20.71 -9.78 5.12
C GLY A 148 -20.00 -8.44 4.96
N ARG A 149 -20.18 -7.56 5.95
CA ARG A 149 -19.56 -6.22 5.98
C ARG A 149 -18.04 -6.26 5.85
N PHE A 150 -17.40 -7.30 6.39
CA PHE A 150 -15.96 -7.48 6.30
C PHE A 150 -15.48 -7.78 4.86
N ARG A 151 -16.27 -8.52 4.07
CA ARG A 151 -15.98 -8.77 2.65
C ARG A 151 -16.11 -7.48 1.83
N ALA A 152 -17.17 -6.69 2.06
CA ALA A 152 -17.32 -5.38 1.43
C ALA A 152 -16.16 -4.42 1.76
N LEU A 153 -15.71 -4.39 3.01
CA LEU A 153 -14.53 -3.62 3.43
C LEU A 153 -13.26 -4.11 2.72
N THR A 154 -13.05 -5.43 2.66
CA THR A 154 -11.90 -6.01 1.95
C THR A 154 -11.90 -5.62 0.48
N TYR A 155 -13.04 -5.75 -0.20
CA TYR A 155 -13.15 -5.33 -1.60
C TYR A 155 -12.92 -3.83 -1.77
N ALA A 156 -13.41 -2.98 -0.85
CA ALA A 156 -13.14 -1.56 -0.89
C ALA A 156 -11.64 -1.25 -0.78
N VAL A 157 -10.95 -1.87 0.18
CA VAL A 157 -9.49 -1.70 0.36
C VAL A 157 -8.73 -2.18 -0.88
N VAL A 158 -9.08 -3.35 -1.42
CA VAL A 158 -8.44 -3.89 -2.64
C VAL A 158 -8.69 -3.00 -3.84
N THR A 159 -9.92 -2.48 -4.01
CA THR A 159 -10.24 -1.53 -5.07
C THR A 159 -9.46 -0.24 -4.91
N TRP A 160 -9.28 0.27 -3.69
CA TRP A 160 -8.47 1.47 -3.47
C TRP A 160 -7.03 1.26 -3.90
N ILE A 161 -6.39 0.17 -3.44
CA ILE A 161 -5.01 -0.16 -3.84
C ILE A 161 -4.92 -0.27 -5.38
N PHE A 162 -5.92 -0.89 -6.02
CA PHE A 162 -5.95 -0.98 -7.47
C PHE A 162 -6.07 0.40 -8.14
N LEU A 163 -6.89 1.31 -7.62
CA LEU A 163 -6.98 2.69 -8.11
C LEU A 163 -5.66 3.45 -7.92
N ASP A 164 -4.97 3.28 -6.79
CA ASP A 164 -3.65 3.88 -6.56
C ASP A 164 -2.64 3.38 -7.60
N VAL A 165 -2.61 2.06 -7.87
CA VAL A 165 -1.74 1.47 -8.90
C VAL A 165 -2.03 2.07 -10.27
N VAL A 166 -3.31 2.16 -10.65
CA VAL A 166 -3.72 2.74 -11.93
C VAL A 166 -3.32 4.22 -12.00
N LEU A 167 -3.56 4.99 -10.95
CA LEU A 167 -3.23 6.41 -10.89
C LEU A 167 -1.72 6.63 -11.01
N ILE A 168 -0.91 5.89 -10.25
CA ILE A 168 0.55 5.95 -10.30
C ILE A 168 1.04 5.58 -11.70
N ALA A 169 0.56 4.47 -12.28
CA ALA A 169 0.99 4.02 -13.60
C ALA A 169 0.62 5.02 -14.71
N VAL A 170 -0.60 5.58 -14.68
CA VAL A 170 -1.05 6.57 -15.66
C VAL A 170 -0.30 7.89 -15.51
N SER A 171 -0.01 8.32 -14.28
CA SER A 171 0.74 9.56 -14.02
C SER A 171 2.20 9.51 -14.43
N THR A 172 2.81 8.32 -14.40
CA THR A 172 4.23 8.13 -14.74
C THR A 172 4.49 8.36 -16.23
N ILE A 173 3.53 8.05 -17.12
CA ILE A 173 3.68 8.18 -18.58
C ILE A 173 3.95 9.64 -19.03
N PRO A 174 3.14 10.64 -18.65
CA PRO A 174 3.42 12.03 -19.03
C PRO A 174 4.64 12.63 -18.33
N GLU A 175 4.95 12.21 -17.11
CA GLU A 175 6.04 12.77 -16.30
C GLU A 175 7.41 12.24 -16.72
N CYS A 176 7.52 10.94 -17.01
CA CYS A 176 8.78 10.26 -17.30
C CYS A 176 8.90 9.77 -18.75
N GLY A 177 7.82 9.86 -19.53
CA GLY A 177 7.76 9.26 -20.86
C GLY A 177 7.87 7.73 -20.81
N LEU A 178 8.53 7.14 -21.81
CA LEU A 178 8.89 5.72 -21.84
C LEU A 178 10.32 5.47 -21.31
N GLY A 179 10.98 6.50 -20.77
CA GLY A 179 12.37 6.48 -20.32
C GLY A 179 12.53 6.53 -18.80
N MET A 180 13.74 6.85 -18.34
CA MET A 180 13.98 7.13 -16.92
C MET A 180 13.51 8.56 -16.58
N CYS A 181 12.88 8.72 -15.41
CA CYS A 181 12.53 10.06 -14.92
C CYS A 181 13.81 10.86 -14.61
N PRO A 182 13.77 12.20 -14.69
CA PRO A 182 14.85 13.05 -14.19
C PRO A 182 15.08 12.82 -12.70
N ASP A 183 16.33 12.87 -12.23
CA ASP A 183 16.66 12.63 -10.82
C ASP A 183 16.06 13.71 -9.89
N ASP A 184 16.05 14.98 -10.32
CA ASP A 184 15.44 16.13 -9.62
C ASP A 184 14.53 16.94 -10.57
N PRO A 185 13.23 16.57 -10.68
CA PRO A 185 12.29 17.31 -11.51
C PRO A 185 11.84 18.62 -10.86
N THR A 186 11.61 19.67 -11.65
CA THR A 186 11.05 20.93 -11.13
C THR A 186 9.56 20.76 -10.84
N ASN A 187 9.09 21.28 -9.69
CA ASN A 187 7.69 21.26 -9.30
C ASN A 187 6.77 21.85 -10.38
N ILE A 188 5.63 21.21 -10.60
CA ILE A 188 4.58 21.65 -11.55
C ILE A 188 3.38 22.20 -10.78
N ALA A 189 2.51 22.93 -11.47
CA ALA A 189 1.25 23.36 -10.89
C ALA A 189 0.36 22.14 -10.63
N GLY A 190 0.17 21.78 -9.36
CA GLY A 190 -0.75 20.73 -8.93
C GLY A 190 -2.22 21.18 -8.87
N LEU A 191 -3.05 20.22 -8.46
CA LEU A 191 -4.29 20.29 -7.68
C LEU A 191 -4.68 21.59 -7.00
N ASP A 192 -3.68 22.19 -6.35
CA ASP A 192 -3.77 22.81 -5.02
C ASP A 192 -3.99 21.79 -3.87
N ASP A 193 -3.71 22.20 -2.64
CA ASP A 193 -3.77 21.35 -1.43
C ASP A 193 -5.16 20.71 -1.25
N VAL A 194 -6.23 21.49 -1.46
CA VAL A 194 -7.61 21.03 -1.30
C VAL A 194 -7.98 20.04 -2.41
N GLY A 195 -7.60 20.35 -3.66
CA GLY A 195 -7.80 19.51 -4.83
C GLY A 195 -7.13 18.15 -4.69
N GLY A 196 -5.90 18.11 -4.14
CA GLY A 196 -5.19 16.86 -3.86
C GLY A 196 -5.94 15.97 -2.86
N TRP A 197 -6.42 16.53 -1.74
CA TRP A 197 -7.21 15.76 -0.77
C TRP A 197 -8.58 15.35 -1.30
N LEU A 198 -9.23 16.20 -2.11
CA LEU A 198 -10.50 15.87 -2.76
C LEU A 198 -10.36 14.69 -3.74
N LEU A 199 -9.25 14.63 -4.49
CA LEU A 199 -8.95 13.49 -5.36
C LEU A 199 -8.86 12.19 -4.57
N ILE A 200 -8.10 12.18 -3.47
CA ILE A 200 -7.93 11.00 -2.60
C ILE A 200 -9.26 10.62 -1.94
N ALA A 201 -10.03 11.60 -1.45
CA ALA A 201 -11.34 11.37 -0.86
C ALA A 201 -12.30 10.76 -1.89
N ALA A 202 -12.29 11.25 -3.14
CA ALA A 202 -13.07 10.70 -4.22
C ALA A 202 -12.68 9.24 -4.52
N MET A 203 -11.38 8.92 -4.57
CA MET A 203 -10.90 7.54 -4.71
C MET A 203 -11.40 6.64 -3.56
N GLY A 204 -11.37 7.14 -2.33
CA GLY A 204 -11.90 6.42 -1.17
C GLY A 204 -13.41 6.15 -1.28
N VAL A 205 -14.20 7.14 -1.70
CA VAL A 205 -15.65 6.98 -1.93
C VAL A 205 -15.93 6.00 -3.06
N ILE A 206 -15.25 6.12 -4.19
CA ILE A 206 -15.40 5.21 -5.34
C ILE A 206 -15.08 3.78 -4.90
N SER A 207 -14.01 3.59 -4.14
CA SER A 207 -13.58 2.29 -3.62
C SER A 207 -14.61 1.69 -2.66
N ALA A 208 -15.18 2.49 -1.76
CA ALA A 208 -16.24 2.04 -0.85
C ALA A 208 -17.51 1.62 -1.59
N VAL A 209 -17.94 2.41 -2.58
CA VAL A 209 -19.11 2.10 -3.42
C VAL A 209 -18.86 0.84 -4.26
N ALA A 210 -17.68 0.74 -4.88
CA ALA A 210 -17.28 -0.43 -5.65
C ALA A 210 -17.22 -1.68 -4.77
N GLY A 211 -16.64 -1.60 -3.57
CA GLY A 211 -16.57 -2.72 -2.62
C GLY A 211 -17.96 -3.21 -2.20
N ALA A 212 -18.88 -2.29 -1.90
CA ALA A 212 -20.27 -2.63 -1.59
C ALA A 212 -21.02 -3.24 -2.80
N PHE A 213 -20.76 -2.73 -4.01
CA PHE A 213 -21.34 -3.26 -5.24
C PHE A 213 -20.83 -4.68 -5.56
N LEU A 214 -19.52 -4.89 -5.45
CA LEU A 214 -18.87 -6.19 -5.68
C LEU A 214 -19.36 -7.24 -4.67
N ASP A 215 -19.50 -6.86 -3.39
CA ASP A 215 -20.07 -7.73 -2.36
C ASP A 215 -21.50 -8.18 -2.71
N ARG A 216 -22.38 -7.23 -3.09
CA ARG A 216 -23.76 -7.55 -3.50
C ARG A 216 -23.81 -8.44 -4.75
N ARG A 217 -22.95 -8.16 -5.74
CA ARG A 217 -22.87 -8.93 -6.98
C ARG A 217 -22.41 -10.37 -6.71
N GLN A 218 -21.39 -10.54 -5.87
CA GLN A 218 -20.87 -11.85 -5.50
C GLN A 218 -21.94 -12.67 -4.76
N SER A 219 -22.64 -12.08 -3.79
CA SER A 219 -23.75 -12.75 -3.10
C SER A 219 -24.84 -13.23 -4.06
N ARG A 220 -25.18 -12.44 -5.08
CA ARG A 220 -26.20 -12.81 -6.07
C ARG A 220 -25.77 -14.00 -6.95
N ASN A 221 -24.48 -14.14 -7.23
CA ASN A 221 -23.96 -15.21 -8.07
C ASN A 221 -23.73 -16.53 -7.30
N SER A 222 -23.79 -16.50 -5.96
CA SER A 222 -23.65 -17.69 -5.10
C SER A 222 -24.98 -18.39 -4.80
N HIS A 223 -26.10 -17.85 -5.29
CA HIS A 223 -27.45 -18.43 -5.26
C HIS A 223 -27.82 -18.98 -6.64
#